data_AF-A0A840IQQ4-F1
#
_entry.id   AF-A0A840IQQ4-F1
#
_cell.length_a   1.000
_cell.length_b   1.000
_cell.length_c   1.000
_cell.angle_alpha   90.00
_cell.angle_beta   90.00
_cell.angle_gamma   90.00
#
_symmetry.space_group_name_H-M   'P 1'
#
loop_
_entity.id
_entity.type
_entity.pdbx_description
1 polymer ?
#
loop_
_entity_poly.entity_id
_entity_poly.type
_entity_poly.pdbx_seq_one_letter_code
_entity_poly.pdbx_strand_id
1 'polypeptide(L)' 'MARVPAAGRAARDRRADRIDRFVPFGGGLPLTVEGQVVGGIGVSGGHWSGDDKIAQAAAAVLEAAS' A
#
# COMPACT_ATOMS: atom_id res chain seq x y z
N MET A 1 -24.04 5.49 -4.44
CA MET A 1 -23.13 4.76 -5.34
C MET A 1 -22.62 5.73 -6.41
N ALA A 2 -21.38 6.22 -6.29
CA ALA A 2 -20.80 7.12 -7.28
C ALA A 2 -20.08 6.30 -8.37
N ARG A 3 -20.30 6.67 -9.62
CA ARG A 3 -19.89 5.97 -10.84
C ARG A 3 -18.36 6.00 -11.01
N VAL A 4 -17.74 4.86 -11.30
CA VAL A 4 -16.31 4.76 -11.67
C VAL A 4 -16.12 5.34 -13.08
N PRO A 5 -15.26 6.36 -13.27
CA PRO A 5 -15.01 6.91 -14.59
C PRO A 5 -14.10 5.97 -15.40
N ALA A 6 -14.28 6.00 -16.73
CA ALA A 6 -13.62 5.11 -17.67
C ALA A 6 -12.10 5.32 -17.72
N ALA A 7 -11.35 4.22 -17.68
CA ALA A 7 -9.91 4.20 -17.90
C ALA A 7 -9.58 4.74 -19.31
N GLY A 8 -8.77 5.80 -19.38
CA GLY A 8 -8.37 6.40 -20.65
C GLY A 8 -7.07 7.18 -20.58
N ARG A 9 -6.07 6.68 -21.32
CA ARG A 9 -4.79 7.32 -21.73
C ARG A 9 -3.81 7.71 -20.62
N ALA A 10 -2.69 6.97 -20.49
CA ALA A 10 -1.32 7.53 -20.42
C ALA A 10 -0.23 6.46 -20.20
N ALA A 11 0.25 5.82 -21.26
CA ALA A 11 1.47 4.99 -21.21
C ALA A 11 2.77 5.81 -21.42
N ARG A 12 2.74 7.15 -21.27
CA ARG A 12 3.87 8.04 -21.64
C ARG A 12 4.42 8.95 -20.53
N ASP A 13 3.76 9.06 -19.38
CA ASP A 13 4.23 9.88 -18.26
C ASP A 13 4.44 9.00 -17.01
N ARG A 14 5.64 8.45 -16.83
CA ARG A 14 6.01 7.58 -15.69
C ARG A 14 6.31 8.38 -14.42
N ARG A 15 5.44 9.30 -14.03
CA ARG A 15 5.56 9.97 -12.72
C ARG A 15 4.62 9.30 -11.73
N ALA A 16 5.14 8.94 -10.56
CA ALA A 16 4.39 8.22 -9.54
C ALA A 16 3.21 9.05 -8.98
N ASP A 17 3.27 10.38 -9.07
CA ASP A 17 2.22 11.33 -8.66
C ASP A 17 0.94 11.27 -9.53
N ARG A 18 0.97 10.55 -10.66
CA ARG A 18 -0.21 10.34 -11.52
C ARG A 18 -0.85 8.97 -11.39
N ILE A 19 -0.36 8.15 -10.45
CA ILE A 19 -0.99 6.88 -10.12
C ILE A 19 -2.14 7.18 -9.17
N ASP A 20 -3.37 6.92 -9.61
CA ASP A 20 -4.56 7.08 -8.78
C ASP A 20 -4.39 6.33 -7.45
N ARG A 21 -4.67 7.02 -6.34
CA ARG A 21 -4.56 6.50 -4.96
C ARG A 21 -3.15 6.13 -4.51
N PHE A 22 -2.10 6.57 -5.21
CA PHE A 22 -0.73 6.42 -4.74
C PHE A 22 -0.42 7.40 -3.60
N VAL A 23 0.22 6.88 -2.56
CA VAL A 23 0.67 7.65 -1.39
C VAL A 23 2.19 7.43 -1.27
N PRO A 24 3.03 8.48 -1.41
CA PRO A 24 4.49 8.34 -1.43
C PRO A 24 5.12 8.30 -0.03
N PHE A 25 4.32 8.23 1.04
CA PHE A 25 4.77 8.26 2.43
C PHE A 25 4.69 6.86 3.06
N GLY A 26 5.48 6.66 4.11
CA GLY A 26 5.47 5.43 4.91
C GLY A 26 4.08 5.13 5.52
N GLY A 27 3.90 3.89 5.95
CA GLY A 27 2.66 3.32 6.50
C GLY A 27 2.05 2.21 5.64
N GLY A 28 2.57 1.98 4.43
CA GLY A 28 2.13 0.92 3.52
C GLY A 28 3.19 -0.16 3.32
N LEU A 29 2.81 -1.44 3.48
CA LEU A 29 3.71 -2.59 3.29
C LEU A 29 3.04 -3.73 2.52
N PRO A 30 3.77 -4.47 1.67
CA PRO A 30 3.29 -5.72 1.10
C PRO A 30 3.19 -6.78 2.21
N LEU A 31 2.21 -7.67 2.08
CA LEU A 31 2.07 -8.86 2.92
C LEU A 31 2.50 -10.08 2.13
N THR A 32 3.36 -10.90 2.72
CA THR A 32 3.95 -12.09 2.08
C THR A 32 3.54 -13.35 2.84
N VAL A 33 3.30 -14.43 2.12
CA VAL A 33 3.09 -15.79 2.66
C VAL A 33 3.83 -16.76 1.74
N GLU A 34 4.69 -17.62 2.29
CA GLU A 34 5.53 -18.54 1.50
C GLU A 34 6.33 -17.83 0.38
N GLY A 35 6.80 -16.61 0.66
CA GLY A 35 7.54 -15.78 -0.30
C GLY A 35 6.69 -15.19 -1.44
N GLN A 36 5.37 -15.38 -1.44
CA GLN A 36 4.44 -14.78 -2.39
C GLN A 36 3.71 -13.58 -1.79
N VAL A 37 3.62 -12.48 -2.54
CA VAL A 37 2.84 -11.30 -2.12
C VAL A 37 1.35 -11.61 -2.27
N VAL A 38 0.62 -11.64 -1.15
CA VAL A 38 -0.81 -11.96 -1.09
C VAL A 38 -1.70 -10.74 -0.91
N GLY A 39 -1.11 -9.58 -0.64
CA GLY A 39 -1.85 -8.33 -0.44
C GLY A 39 -0.96 -7.22 0.13
N GLY A 40 -1.58 -6.26 0.79
CA GLY A 40 -0.87 -5.17 1.46
C GLY A 40 -1.66 -4.61 2.65
N ILE A 41 -0.93 -4.04 3.59
CA ILE A 41 -1.48 -3.30 4.73
C ILE A 41 -1.16 -1.81 4.59
N GLY A 42 -2.10 -0.96 5.01
CA GLY A 42 -1.92 0.48 5.09
C GLY A 42 -2.37 1.01 6.44
N VAL A 43 -1.52 1.76 7.12
CA VAL A 43 -1.81 2.44 8.39
C VAL A 43 -1.74 3.95 8.16
N SER A 44 -2.67 4.68 8.78
CA SER A 44 -2.68 6.14 8.73
C SER A 44 -3.30 6.71 9.99
N GLY A 45 -2.68 7.76 10.54
CA GLY A 45 -3.28 8.55 11.61
C GLY A 45 -2.30 9.50 12.31
N GLY A 46 -1.02 9.16 12.36
CA GLY A 46 0.03 9.95 13.00
C GLY A 46 1.06 10.52 12.02
N HIS A 47 2.27 10.80 12.52
CA HIS A 47 3.42 10.98 11.64
C HIS A 47 3.75 9.62 10.99
N TRP A 48 4.03 9.60 9.68
CA TRP A 48 4.20 8.38 8.88
C TRP A 48 5.21 7.38 9.47
N SER A 49 6.22 7.84 10.22
CA SER A 49 7.18 6.96 10.89
C SER A 49 6.56 6.12 12.03
N GLY A 50 5.45 6.58 12.61
CA GLY A 50 4.61 5.80 13.51
C GLY A 50 3.74 4.81 12.75
N ASP A 51 3.16 5.24 11.62
CA ASP A 51 2.36 4.38 10.75
C ASP A 51 3.20 3.20 10.21
N ASP A 52 4.45 3.46 9.82
CA ASP A 52 5.42 2.43 9.41
C ASP A 52 5.64 1.38 10.51
N LYS A 53 5.87 1.80 11.76
CA LYS A 53 6.11 0.88 12.89
C LYS A 53 4.90 -0.02 13.13
N ILE A 54 3.70 0.54 13.04
CA ILE A 54 2.45 -0.22 13.23
C ILE A 54 2.26 -1.20 12.07
N ALA A 55 2.48 -0.77 10.83
CA ALA A 55 2.39 -1.63 9.65
C ALA A 55 3.38 -2.80 9.73
N GLN A 56 4.62 -2.56 10.15
CA GLN A 56 5.65 -3.60 10.35
C GLN A 56 5.23 -4.60 11.43
N ALA A 57 4.73 -4.11 12.57
CA ALA A 57 4.28 -4.97 13.65
C ALA A 57 3.13 -5.89 13.20
N ALA A 58 2.17 -5.36 12.42
CA ALA A 58 1.08 -6.16 11.88
C ALA A 58 1.55 -7.18 10.83
N ALA A 59 2.47 -6.81 9.92
CA ALA A 59 3.02 -7.75 8.95
C ALA A 59 3.78 -8.91 9.62
N ALA A 60 4.53 -8.64 10.70
CA ALA A 60 5.25 -9.65 11.45
C ALA A 60 4.33 -10.71 12.10
N VAL A 61 3.09 -10.35 12.46
CA VAL A 61 2.10 -11.31 12.99
C VAL A 61 1.70 -12.33 11.92
N LEU A 62 1.56 -11.90 10.67
CA LEU A 62 1.23 -12.80 9.56
C LEU A 62 2.38 -13.77 9.31
N GLU A 63 3.61 -13.27 9.21
CA GLU A 63 4.81 -14.08 9.01
C GLU A 63 5.02 -15.11 10.13
N ALA A 64 4.70 -14.76 11.38
CA ALA A 64 4.79 -15.69 12.51
C ALA A 64 3.70 -16.78 12.51
N ALA A 65 2.62 -16.61 11.74
CA ALA A 65 1.48 -17.52 11.68
C ALA A 65 1.51 -18.48 10.47
N SER A 66 2.41 -18.23 9.51
CA SER A 66 2.63 -19.02 8.29
C SER A 66 3.86 -19.91 8.40
#